data_AF-A0A137QVD2-F1
#
_entry.id   AF-A0A137QVD2-F1
#
_cell.length_a   1.000
_cell.length_b   1.000
_cell.length_c   1.000
_cell.angle_alpha   90.00
_cell.angle_beta   90.00
_cell.angle_gamma   90.00
#
_symmetry.space_group_name_H-M   'P 1'
#
loop_
_entity.id
_entity.type
_entity.pdbx_description
1 polymer ?
#
loop_
_entity_poly.entity_id
_entity_poly.type
_entity_poly.pdbx_seq_one_letter_code
_entity_poly.pdbx_strand_id
1 'polypeptide(L)'
;MAIGLVLGHNKSELFYFSYYRNDNNLPIDLGYAPYTGDSLLHPKTYWRYLGFYFDQQLTFCEHVQYYSTKAISMVCAIGMLGNSLRRLSPKQKCLLHRSCVVPIATYGFCLWCHGLYLHKAHLTSLNKMQ
;
A
#
# COMPACT_ATOMS: atom_id res chain seq x y z
N MET A 1 -46.15 -9.05 -7.76
CA MET A 1 -44.90 -9.83 -7.99
C MET A 1 -43.75 -8.94 -7.56
N ALA A 2 -43.28 -9.07 -6.31
CA ALA A 2 -42.25 -8.19 -5.76
C ALA A 2 -40.87 -8.70 -6.19
N ILE A 3 -40.09 -7.81 -6.79
CA ILE A 3 -38.76 -8.07 -7.34
C ILE A 3 -37.82 -8.36 -6.15
N GLY A 4 -37.25 -9.57 -6.10
CA GLY A 4 -36.39 -10.06 -5.02
C GLY A 4 -35.01 -9.41 -4.97
N LEU A 5 -34.96 -8.09 -4.77
CA LEU A 5 -33.74 -7.36 -4.49
C LEU A 5 -33.58 -7.26 -2.97
N VAL A 6 -32.77 -8.16 -2.40
CA VAL A 6 -32.33 -8.06 -1.01
C VAL A 6 -31.22 -7.02 -0.95
N LEU A 7 -31.44 -5.95 -0.20
CA LEU A 7 -30.42 -4.93 0.05
C LEU A 7 -29.26 -5.56 0.83
N GLY A 8 -28.10 -5.69 0.18
CA GLY A 8 -26.88 -6.16 0.82
C GLY A 8 -26.42 -5.20 1.93
N HIS A 9 -25.61 -5.72 2.86
CA HIS A 9 -25.09 -5.00 4.03
C HIS A 9 -24.75 -3.53 3.75
N ASN A 10 -25.22 -2.62 4.62
CA ASN A 10 -24.87 -1.21 4.57
C ASN A 10 -23.34 -1.04 4.55
N LYS A 11 -22.83 -0.41 3.50
CA LYS A 11 -21.41 -0.09 3.35
C LYS A 11 -21.01 0.89 4.46
N SER A 12 -20.40 0.37 5.51
CA SER A 12 -20.00 1.12 6.72
C SER A 12 -18.62 1.76 6.60
N GLU A 13 -17.91 1.52 5.50
CA GLU A 13 -16.55 1.99 5.30
C GLU A 13 -16.49 3.08 4.24
N LEU A 14 -16.01 4.26 4.66
CA LEU A 14 -15.76 5.41 3.81
C LEU A 14 -14.25 5.66 3.72
N PHE A 15 -13.79 5.91 2.50
CA PHE A 15 -12.43 6.34 2.24
C PHE A 15 -12.46 7.38 1.14
N TYR A 16 -11.92 8.56 1.41
CA TYR A 16 -11.81 9.65 0.44
C TYR A 16 -10.35 10.05 0.29
N PHE A 17 -9.98 10.46 -0.92
CA PHE A 17 -8.65 11.00 -1.18
C PHE A 17 -8.70 12.51 -1.05
N SER A 18 -7.75 13.10 -0.32
CA SER A 18 -7.68 14.54 -0.12
C SER A 18 -6.28 15.04 -0.43
N TYR A 19 -6.23 16.18 -1.12
CA TYR A 19 -5.00 16.91 -1.38
C TYR A 19 -4.64 17.81 -0.20
N TYR A 20 -5.54 18.02 0.76
CA TYR A 20 -5.32 18.89 1.91
C TYR A 20 -4.63 18.13 3.04
N ARG A 21 -3.46 18.65 3.45
CA ARG A 21 -2.59 18.02 4.45
C ARG A 21 -3.17 17.97 5.86
N ASN A 22 -4.23 18.75 6.11
CA ASN A 22 -4.89 18.92 7.40
C ASN A 22 -6.39 18.58 7.32
N ASP A 23 -6.75 17.65 6.44
CA ASP A 23 -8.09 17.09 6.44
C ASP A 23 -8.20 16.18 7.68
N ASN A 24 -8.69 16.75 8.77
CA ASN A 24 -8.99 15.99 9.97
C ASN A 24 -10.10 15.04 9.57
N ASN A 25 -9.83 13.73 9.60
CA ASN A 25 -10.72 12.63 9.28
C ASN A 25 -12.09 12.68 9.98
N LEU A 26 -12.88 13.67 9.58
CA LEU A 26 -14.11 14.04 10.23
C LEU A 26 -15.14 13.01 9.81
N PRO A 27 -15.96 12.55 10.77
CA PRO A 27 -17.08 11.70 10.44
C PRO A 27 -17.98 12.42 9.43
N ILE A 28 -18.29 11.74 8.32
CA ILE A 28 -19.14 12.29 7.27
C ILE A 28 -20.58 11.82 7.53
N ASP A 29 -21.49 12.79 7.65
CA ASP A 29 -22.92 12.56 7.64
C ASP A 29 -23.45 12.71 6.21
N LEU A 30 -24.04 11.64 5.66
CA LEU A 30 -24.61 11.64 4.32
C LEU A 30 -26.04 12.21 4.30
N GLY A 31 -26.64 12.52 5.46
CA GLY A 31 -27.89 13.27 5.58
C GLY A 31 -29.14 12.61 4.98
N TYR A 32 -29.07 11.35 4.57
CA TYR A 32 -30.16 10.65 3.89
C TYR A 32 -30.33 9.20 4.40
N ALA A 33 -31.48 8.92 5.01
CA ALA A 33 -31.93 7.55 5.31
C ALA A 33 -32.27 6.83 3.98
N PRO A 34 -31.89 5.55 3.77
CA PRO A 34 -31.68 4.49 4.78
C PRO A 34 -30.21 4.06 5.02
N TYR A 35 -29.22 4.79 4.50
CA TYR A 35 -27.82 4.32 4.47
C TYR A 35 -26.94 4.85 5.61
N THR A 36 -27.31 5.99 6.19
CA THR A 36 -26.68 6.57 7.39
C THR A 36 -27.79 6.81 8.40
N GLY A 37 -27.98 5.88 9.33
CA GLY A 37 -28.80 6.10 10.54
C GLY A 37 -28.00 6.89 11.58
N ASP A 38 -28.16 6.59 12.86
CA ASP A 38 -27.46 7.25 13.98
C ASP A 38 -25.94 7.02 14.04
N SER A 39 -25.37 6.29 13.07
CA SER A 39 -23.96 5.92 13.04
C SER A 39 -23.21 6.73 12.01
N LEU A 40 -22.48 7.73 12.50
CA LEU A 40 -21.52 8.50 11.71
C LEU A 40 -20.47 7.58 11.08
N LEU A 41 -20.21 7.77 9.78
CA LEU A 41 -19.20 7.00 9.08
C LEU A 41 -17.82 7.57 9.39
N HIS A 42 -16.99 6.78 10.07
CA HIS A 42 -15.61 7.15 10.34
C HIS A 42 -14.71 6.80 9.14
N PRO A 43 -14.00 7.78 8.56
CA PRO A 43 -13.04 7.50 7.50
C PRO A 43 -11.93 6.57 8.00
N LYS A 44 -11.56 5.57 7.21
CA LYS A 44 -10.36 4.78 7.50
C LYS A 44 -9.10 5.60 7.24
N THR A 45 -8.08 5.39 8.06
CA THR A 45 -6.76 6.04 7.90
C THR A 45 -6.03 5.55 6.66
N TYR A 46 -6.11 4.26 6.37
CA TYR A 46 -5.55 3.65 5.17
C TYR A 46 -6.52 2.65 4.53
N TRP A 47 -6.48 2.55 3.21
CA TRP A 47 -7.29 1.62 2.42
C TRP A 47 -6.41 0.55 1.78
N ARG A 48 -6.79 -0.73 1.94
CA ARG A 48 -6.09 -1.83 1.30
C ARG A 48 -6.82 -2.24 0.02
N TYR A 49 -6.17 -2.07 -1.13
CA TYR A 49 -6.71 -2.50 -2.41
C TYR A 49 -5.70 -3.31 -3.20
N LEU A 50 -6.06 -4.54 -3.58
CA LEU A 50 -5.22 -5.48 -4.33
C LEU A 50 -3.84 -5.75 -3.69
N GLY A 51 -3.70 -5.56 -2.37
CA GLY A 51 -2.43 -5.70 -1.66
C GLY A 51 -1.65 -4.39 -1.45
N PHE A 52 -2.04 -3.30 -2.14
CA PHE A 52 -1.51 -1.97 -1.88
C PHE A 52 -2.21 -1.33 -0.68
N TYR A 53 -1.46 -0.50 0.04
CA TYR A 53 -1.98 0.31 1.14
C TYR A 53 -1.95 1.75 0.65
N PHE A 54 -3.09 2.39 0.68
CA PHE A 54 -3.27 3.76 0.23
C PHE A 54 -3.59 4.63 1.43
N ASP A 55 -2.83 5.71 1.56
CA ASP A 55 -3.14 6.78 2.50
C ASP A 55 -4.03 7.79 1.78
N GLN A 56 -4.73 8.63 2.54
CA GLN A 56 -5.65 9.62 1.98
C GLN A 56 -4.94 10.61 1.03
N GLN A 57 -3.68 10.92 1.33
CA GLN A 57 -2.82 11.81 0.53
C GLN A 57 -1.99 11.05 -0.51
N LEU A 58 -2.19 9.73 -0.66
CA LEU A 58 -1.39 8.86 -1.53
C LEU A 58 0.12 8.98 -1.26
N THR A 59 0.50 9.17 0.01
CA THR A 59 1.91 9.24 0.44
C THR A 59 2.59 7.87 0.44
N PHE A 60 1.81 6.79 0.51
CA PHE A 60 2.28 5.40 0.62
C PHE A 60 3.16 5.12 1.85
N CYS A 61 3.03 5.91 2.92
CA CYS A 61 3.80 5.76 4.15
C CYS A 61 3.51 4.41 4.80
N GLU A 62 2.23 4.07 4.98
CA GLU A 62 1.78 2.82 5.56
C GLU A 62 2.16 1.63 4.67
N HIS A 63 2.14 1.82 3.34
CA HIS A 63 2.59 0.82 2.39
C HIS A 63 4.08 0.50 2.54
N VAL A 64 4.91 1.55 2.55
CA VAL A 64 6.37 1.43 2.70
C VAL A 64 6.69 0.80 4.05
N GLN A 65 6.03 1.23 5.13
CA GLN A 65 6.23 0.66 6.47
C GLN A 65 5.89 -0.83 6.51
N TYR A 66 4.73 -1.22 5.98
CA TYR A 66 4.28 -2.61 5.96
C TYR A 66 5.21 -3.51 5.14
N TYR A 67 5.54 -3.12 3.90
CA TYR A 67 6.38 -3.93 3.02
C TYR A 67 7.85 -3.95 3.44
N SER A 68 8.36 -2.87 4.04
CA SER A 68 9.70 -2.85 4.65
C SER A 68 9.78 -3.83 5.82
N THR A 69 8.78 -3.82 6.70
CA THR A 69 8.69 -4.77 7.82
C THR A 69 8.65 -6.20 7.30
N LYS A 70 7.82 -6.46 6.30
CA LYS A 70 7.70 -7.77 5.66
C LYS A 70 9.00 -8.24 5.01
N ALA A 71 9.73 -7.34 4.34
CA ALA A 71 11.02 -7.61 3.73
C ALA A 71 12.09 -7.93 4.80
N ILE A 72 12.13 -7.15 5.89
CA ILE A 72 13.03 -7.41 7.02
C ILE A 72 12.73 -8.76 7.66
N SER A 73 11.46 -9.10 7.89
CA SER A 73 11.08 -10.42 8.41
C SER A 73 11.56 -11.56 7.51
N MET A 74 11.49 -11.40 6.18
CA MET A 74 12.02 -12.38 5.22
C MET A 74 13.55 -12.50 5.30
N VAL A 75 14.27 -11.37 5.44
CA VAL A 75 15.73 -11.38 5.63
C VAL A 75 16.10 -12.13 6.91
N CYS A 76 15.38 -11.89 8.02
CA CYS A 76 15.58 -12.62 9.27
C CYS A 76 15.33 -14.13 9.09
N ALA A 77 14.26 -14.51 8.37
CA ALA A 77 13.95 -15.91 8.08
C ALA A 77 15.06 -16.59 7.25
N ILE A 78 15.59 -15.93 6.21
CA ILE A 78 16.74 -16.42 5.44
C ILE A 78 17.98 -16.53 6.33
N GLY A 79 18.18 -15.59 7.24
CA GLY A 79 19.25 -15.62 8.24
C GLY A 79 19.17 -16.87 9.13
N MET A 80 17.99 -17.16 9.67
CA MET A 80 17.74 -18.37 10.47
C MET A 80 17.97 -19.64 9.65
N LEU A 81 17.50 -19.70 8.40
CA LEU A 81 17.71 -20.83 7.51
C LEU A 81 19.20 -21.06 7.21
N GLY A 82 19.95 -19.98 6.99
CA GLY A 82 21.38 -20.04 6.72
C GLY A 82 22.25 -20.46 7.90
N ASN A 83 21.73 -20.36 9.13
CA ASN A 83 22.40 -20.76 10.37
C ASN A 83 22.07 -22.20 10.79
N SER A 84 21.29 -22.94 9.99
CA SER A 84 21.05 -24.37 10.18
C SER A 84 22.33 -25.20 10.00
N LEU A 85 22.33 -26.44 10.51
CA LEU A 85 23.45 -27.41 10.47
C LEU A 85 24.07 -27.54 9.06
N ARG A 86 23.27 -27.39 8.01
CA ARG A 86 23.73 -27.21 6.62
C ARG A 86 23.74 -25.72 6.28
N ARG A 87 24.87 -25.05 6.51
CA ARG A 87 25.07 -23.64 6.13
C ARG A 87 24.81 -23.42 4.64
N LEU A 88 24.10 -22.35 4.33
CA LEU A 88 23.95 -21.88 2.96
C LEU A 88 25.24 -21.21 2.48
N SER A 89 25.67 -21.53 1.26
CA SER A 89 26.79 -20.83 0.62
C SER A 89 26.45 -19.35 0.35
N PRO A 90 27.45 -18.46 0.23
CA PRO A 90 27.21 -17.05 -0.08
C PRO A 90 26.39 -16.85 -1.36
N LYS A 91 26.64 -17.65 -2.40
CA LYS A 91 25.89 -17.60 -3.67
C LYS A 91 24.41 -17.93 -3.48
N GLN A 92 24.09 -18.95 -2.66
CA GLN A 92 22.70 -19.31 -2.36
C GLN A 92 21.98 -18.23 -1.55
N LYS A 93 22.68 -17.58 -0.61
CA LYS A 93 22.12 -16.46 0.17
C LYS A 93 21.78 -15.27 -0.74
N CYS A 94 22.69 -14.91 -1.66
CA CYS A 94 22.43 -13.86 -2.65
C CYS A 94 21.25 -14.21 -3.56
N LEU A 95 21.14 -15.47 -3.99
CA LEU A 95 20.03 -15.94 -4.81
C LEU A 95 18.70 -15.81 -4.07
N LEU A 96 18.63 -16.29 -2.82
CA LEU A 96 17.43 -16.17 -1.97
C LEU A 96 17.05 -14.71 -1.73
N HIS A 97 18.03 -13.83 -1.47
CA HIS A 97 17.75 -12.41 -1.31
C HIS A 97 17.12 -11.82 -2.58
N ARG A 98 17.70 -12.10 -3.75
CA ARG A 98 17.21 -11.59 -5.04
C ARG A 98 15.84 -12.15 -5.42
N SER A 99 15.55 -13.42 -5.10
CA SER A 99 14.29 -14.07 -5.44
C SER A 99 13.16 -13.78 -4.46
N CYS A 100 13.46 -13.62 -3.16
CA CYS A 100 12.43 -13.56 -2.11
C CYS A 100 12.30 -12.18 -1.47
N VAL A 101 13.39 -11.43 -1.29
CA VAL A 101 13.37 -10.14 -0.59
C VAL A 101 13.11 -9.00 -1.56
N VAL A 102 13.84 -8.98 -2.69
CA VAL A 102 13.71 -7.91 -3.69
C VAL A 102 12.26 -7.73 -4.15
N PRO A 103 11.50 -8.78 -4.56
CA PRO A 103 10.13 -8.59 -5.01
C PRO A 103 9.18 -8.04 -3.95
N ILE A 104 9.44 -8.31 -2.67
CA ILE A 104 8.65 -7.77 -1.54
C ILE A 104 9.00 -6.30 -1.34
N ALA A 105 10.29 -5.96 -1.31
CA ALA A 105 10.76 -4.59 -1.08
C ALA A 105 10.43 -3.64 -2.24
N THR A 106 10.41 -4.15 -3.48
CA THR A 106 10.08 -3.36 -4.67
C THR A 106 8.59 -3.39 -5.02
N TYR A 107 7.77 -4.05 -4.20
CA TYR A 107 6.33 -4.09 -4.44
C TYR A 107 5.75 -2.67 -4.31
N GLY A 108 4.99 -2.22 -5.31
CA GLY A 108 4.42 -0.86 -5.34
C GLY A 108 5.37 0.24 -5.82
N PHE A 109 6.63 -0.06 -6.11
CA PHE A 109 7.59 0.93 -6.64
C PHE A 109 7.09 1.61 -7.92
N CYS A 110 6.57 0.84 -8.88
CA CYS A 110 6.04 1.39 -10.14
C CYS A 110 4.82 2.32 -9.92
N LEU A 111 4.03 2.06 -8.87
CA LEU A 111 2.83 2.85 -8.56
C LEU A 111 3.23 4.18 -7.89
N TRP A 112 4.18 4.12 -6.94
CA TRP A 112 4.70 5.30 -6.26
C TRP A 112 5.52 6.20 -7.20
N CYS A 113 6.41 5.62 -8.01
CA CYS A 113 7.29 6.41 -8.88
C CYS A 113 6.56 7.15 -9.99
N HIS A 114 5.42 6.67 -10.48
CA HIS A 114 4.62 7.41 -11.47
C HIS A 114 4.24 8.82 -10.98
N GLY A 115 4.00 9.00 -9.67
CA GLY A 115 3.74 10.31 -9.07
C GLY A 115 4.96 11.23 -8.99
N LEU A 116 6.18 10.67 -8.96
CA LEU A 116 7.45 11.41 -8.90
C LEU A 116 7.96 11.82 -10.29
N TYR A 117 7.42 11.25 -11.38
CA TYR A 117 7.83 11.50 -12.76
C TYR A 117 7.28 12.80 -13.38
N LEU A 118 6.71 13.73 -12.60
CA LEU A 118 6.37 15.07 -13.13
C LEU A 118 7.62 15.88 -13.51
N HIS A 119 8.82 15.45 -13.11
CA HIS A 119 10.08 16.10 -13.43
C HIS A 119 10.96 15.27 -14.40
N LYS A 120 10.36 14.71 -15.46
CA LYS A 120 11.10 14.05 -16.55
C LYS A 120 12.02 14.99 -17.35
N ALA A 121 11.82 16.31 -17.25
CA ALA A 121 12.61 17.29 -18.01
C ALA A 121 14.12 17.26 -17.68
N HIS A 122 14.48 16.94 -16.43
CA HIS A 122 15.88 16.95 -15.97
C HIS A 122 16.67 15.67 -16.31
N LEU A 123 16.01 14.55 -16.59
CA LEU A 123 16.68 13.31 -17.00
C LEU A 123 17.01 13.33 -18.51
N THR A 124 16.22 14.06 -19.30
CA THR A 124 16.50 14.29 -20.73
C THR A 124 17.72 15.17 -21.00
N SER A 125 18.13 16.03 -20.07
CA SER A 125 19.35 16.83 -20.23
C SER A 125 20.64 16.04 -19.97
N LEU A 126 20.58 15.00 -19.14
CA LEU A 126 21.74 14.14 -18.84
C LEU A 126 22.06 13.17 -20.00
N ASN A 127 21.05 12.67 -20.71
CA ASN A 127 21.25 11.80 -21.88
C ASN A 127 21.71 12.54 -23.16
N LYS A 128 21.85 13.87 -23.12
CA LYS A 128 22.37 14.68 -24.24
C LYS A 128 23.85 15.06 -24.10
N MET A 129 24.52 14.65 -23.02
CA MET A 129 25.95 14.91 -22.77
C MET A 129 26.85 13.69 -23.05
N GLN A 130 26.30 12.63 -23.66
CA GLN A 130 27.03 11.51 -24.25
C GLN A 130 26.94 11.58 -25.76
#